data_AF-U2PRX6-F1
#
_entry.id   AF-U2PRX6-F1
#
_cell.length_a   1.000
_cell.length_b   1.000
_cell.length_c   1.000
_cell.angle_alpha   90.00
_cell.angle_beta   90.00
_cell.angle_gamma   90.00
#
_symmetry.space_group_name_H-M   'P 1'
#
loop_
_entity.id
_entity.type
_entity.pdbx_description
1 polymer ?
#
loop_
_entity_poly.entity_id
_entity_poly.type
_entity_poly.pdbx_seq_one_letter_code
_entity_poly.pdbx_strand_id
1 'polypeptide(L)'
;MFDMTGDTNNKYPIPCDVRMYTREEVAEIIGCHKDHVVMLSEVGCLSCIRIGKRYMYSYEAIKKFQYDYEGFNLSNRVKALEAYHIVESRK
;
A
#
# COMPACT_ATOMS: atom_id res chain seq x y z
N MET A 1 10.95 -18.51 -15.74
CA MET A 1 11.62 -17.20 -15.82
C MET A 1 10.97 -16.32 -14.77
N PHE A 2 11.69 -15.93 -13.72
CA PHE A 2 11.20 -14.90 -12.81
C PHE A 2 11.25 -13.57 -13.56
N ASP A 3 10.14 -12.84 -13.56
CA ASP A 3 10.02 -11.57 -14.28
C ASP A 3 10.87 -10.51 -13.55
N MET A 4 12.04 -10.18 -14.11
CA MET A 4 13.05 -9.30 -13.51
C MET A 4 12.77 -7.82 -13.80
N THR A 5 11.52 -7.37 -13.67
CA THR A 5 11.13 -5.96 -13.89
C THR A 5 11.39 -5.07 -12.67
N GLY A 6 11.85 -5.64 -11.55
CA GLY A 6 12.10 -4.94 -10.29
C GLY A 6 13.53 -4.38 -10.19
N ASP A 7 13.73 -3.18 -10.72
CA ASP A 7 14.95 -2.36 -10.55
C ASP A 7 16.23 -2.94 -11.17
N THR A 8 16.38 -2.74 -12.49
CA THR A 8 17.53 -3.21 -13.28
C THR A 8 18.86 -2.52 -12.93
N ASN A 9 18.82 -1.46 -12.11
CA ASN A 9 20.00 -0.67 -11.75
C ASN A 9 20.69 -1.16 -10.46
N ASN A 10 20.09 -2.11 -9.73
CA ASN A 10 20.67 -2.62 -8.48
C ASN A 10 21.60 -3.82 -8.73
N LYS A 11 22.70 -3.89 -7.98
CA LYS A 11 23.67 -5.00 -8.04
C LYS A 11 23.01 -6.38 -7.80
N TYR A 12 21.91 -6.38 -7.06
CA TYR A 12 21.06 -7.53 -6.85
C TYR A 12 19.62 -7.14 -7.19
N PRO A 13 19.09 -7.54 -8.36
CA PRO A 13 17.70 -7.27 -8.69
C PRO A 13 16.81 -7.99 -7.68
N ILE A 14 15.80 -7.28 -7.18
CA ILE A 14 14.86 -7.83 -6.20
C ILE A 14 13.73 -8.49 -6.97
N PRO A 15 13.42 -9.78 -6.72
CA PRO A 15 12.29 -10.43 -7.35
C PRO A 15 11.00 -9.64 -7.10
N CYS A 16 10.18 -9.45 -8.13
CA CYS A 16 9.01 -8.57 -8.08
C CYS A 16 7.97 -8.99 -7.04
N ASP A 17 7.90 -10.29 -6.74
CA ASP A 17 7.03 -10.94 -5.76
C ASP A 17 7.42 -10.67 -4.30
N VAL A 18 8.70 -10.36 -4.03
CA VAL A 18 9.19 -10.04 -2.68
C VAL A 18 9.61 -8.59 -2.52
N ARG A 19 9.60 -7.79 -3.60
CA ARG A 19 9.89 -6.36 -3.51
C ARG A 19 8.87 -5.67 -2.60
N MET A 20 9.41 -4.91 -1.65
CA MET A 20 8.62 -3.99 -0.85
C MET A 20 8.78 -2.56 -1.35
N TYR A 21 7.74 -1.77 -1.16
CA TYR A 21 7.66 -0.38 -1.54
C TYR A 21 7.66 0.50 -0.29
N THR A 22 8.29 1.65 -0.40
CA THR A 22 8.26 2.73 0.59
C THR A 22 6.96 3.51 0.49
N ARG A 23 6.63 4.33 1.50
CA ARG A 23 5.45 5.21 1.43
C ARG A 23 5.52 6.19 0.25
N GLU A 24 6.71 6.64 -0.13
CA GLU A 24 6.91 7.54 -1.27
C GLU A 24 6.58 6.83 -2.59
N GLU A 25 7.12 5.63 -2.81
CA GLU A 25 6.80 4.82 -4.01
C GLU A 25 5.30 4.48 -4.06
N VAL A 26 4.69 4.12 -2.92
CA VAL A 26 3.25 3.82 -2.88
C VAL A 26 2.40 5.07 -3.16
N ALA A 27 2.83 6.24 -2.70
CA ALA A 27 2.16 7.50 -2.99
C ALA A 27 2.17 7.81 -4.49
N GLU A 28 3.28 7.54 -5.18
CA GLU A 28 3.39 7.63 -6.63
C GLU A 28 2.51 6.61 -7.35
N ILE A 29 2.50 5.35 -6.89
CA ILE A 29 1.68 4.27 -7.48
C ILE A 29 0.18 4.59 -7.38
N ILE A 30 -0.29 5.06 -6.22
CA ILE A 30 -1.71 5.33 -5.96
C ILE A 30 -2.11 6.71 -6.48
N GLY A 31 -1.16 7.63 -6.68
CA GLY A 31 -1.42 9.00 -7.13
C GLY A 31 -1.92 9.92 -6.01
N CYS A 32 -1.33 9.85 -4.82
CA CYS A 32 -1.71 10.68 -3.67
C CYS A 32 -0.49 11.24 -2.91
N HIS A 33 -0.70 12.03 -1.86
CA HIS A 33 0.39 12.51 -1.01
C HIS A 33 0.84 11.40 -0.03
N LYS A 34 2.14 11.31 0.27
CA LYS A 34 2.69 10.32 1.22
C LYS A 34 2.03 10.32 2.61
N ASP A 35 1.54 11.47 3.07
CA ASP A 35 0.84 11.56 4.34
C ASP A 35 -0.54 10.88 4.30
N HIS A 36 -1.20 10.85 3.13
CA HIS A 36 -2.41 10.05 2.93
C HIS A 36 -2.09 8.56 3.01
N VAL A 37 -0.96 8.11 2.44
CA VAL A 37 -0.52 6.70 2.55
C VAL A 37 -0.32 6.31 4.02
N VAL A 38 0.32 7.17 4.82
CA VAL A 38 0.48 6.96 6.26
C VAL A 38 -0.88 6.90 6.97
N MET A 39 -1.78 7.84 6.68
CA MET A 39 -3.13 7.85 7.26
C MET A 39 -3.90 6.57 6.95
N LEU A 40 -3.86 6.11 5.69
CA LEU A 40 -4.52 4.86 5.27
C LEU A 40 -3.95 3.64 6.01
N SER A 41 -2.64 3.62 6.26
CA SER A 41 -2.01 2.57 7.06
C SER A 41 -2.35 2.63 8.52
N GLU A 42 -2.45 3.82 9.12
CA GLU A 42 -2.84 3.98 10.51
C GLU A 42 -4.31 3.62 10.78
N VAL A 43 -5.18 3.88 9.80
CA VAL A 43 -6.59 3.47 9.88
C VAL A 43 -6.76 1.97 9.68
N GLY A 44 -5.87 1.33 8.92
CA GLY A 44 -5.95 -0.10 8.59
C GLY A 44 -6.44 -0.39 7.17
N CYS A 45 -6.73 0.65 6.37
CA CYS A 45 -7.12 0.50 4.97
C CYS A 45 -5.99 -0.10 4.13
N LEU A 46 -4.77 0.38 4.32
CA LEU A 46 -3.60 -0.07 3.58
C LEU A 46 -2.62 -0.81 4.49
N SER A 47 -2.60 -2.13 4.37
CA SER A 47 -1.71 -3.00 5.16
C SER A 47 -0.24 -2.68 4.90
N CYS A 48 0.53 -2.59 5.98
CA CYS A 48 1.95 -2.29 5.94
C CYS A 48 2.72 -3.11 6.97
N ILE A 49 4.02 -3.26 6.77
CA ILE A 49 4.95 -3.77 7.78
C ILE A 49 5.75 -2.57 8.31
N ARG A 50 5.75 -2.38 9.63
CA ARG A 50 6.65 -1.40 10.25
C ARG A 50 8.02 -2.01 10.46
N ILE A 51 9.02 -1.46 9.78
CA ILE A 51 10.43 -1.84 9.93
C ILE A 51 11.17 -0.63 10.50
N GLY A 52 11.37 -0.64 11.82
CA GLY A 52 11.83 0.53 12.57
C GLY A 52 10.84 1.70 12.42
N LYS A 53 11.31 2.84 11.90
CA LYS A 53 10.48 4.03 11.66
C LYS A 53 9.80 4.05 10.28
N ARG A 54 10.09 3.06 9.42
CA ARG A 54 9.60 3.03 8.03
C ARG A 54 8.34 2.18 7.90
N TYR A 55 7.48 2.59 6.98
CA TYR A 55 6.34 1.81 6.51
C TYR A 55 6.76 1.15 5.20
N MET A 56 6.67 -0.18 5.15
CA MET A 56 7.00 -0.97 3.96
C MET A 56 5.76 -1.73 3.50
N TYR A 57 5.53 -1.75 2.20
CA TYR A 57 4.31 -2.28 1.58
C TYR A 57 4.68 -3.38 0.60
N SER A 58 4.04 -4.54 0.70
CA SER A 58 4.15 -5.58 -0.33
C SER A 58 3.29 -5.22 -1.55
N TYR A 59 3.64 -5.72 -2.73
CA TYR A 59 2.80 -5.64 -3.92
C TYR A 59 1.36 -6.12 -3.67
N GLU A 60 1.18 -7.25 -2.99
CA GLU A 60 -0.13 -7.83 -2.71
C GLU A 60 -1.02 -6.92 -1.83
N ALA A 61 -0.43 -6.27 -0.83
CA ALA A 61 -1.15 -5.30 0.01
C ALA A 61 -1.69 -4.10 -0.79
N ILE A 62 -0.93 -3.62 -1.78
CA ILE A 62 -1.36 -2.51 -2.65
C ILE A 62 -2.51 -2.97 -3.56
N LYS A 63 -2.40 -4.16 -4.16
CA LYS A 63 -3.49 -4.73 -4.98
C LYS A 63 -4.76 -4.96 -4.20
N LYS A 64 -4.65 -5.55 -3.01
CA LYS A 64 -5.79 -5.78 -2.12
C LYS A 64 -6.45 -4.47 -1.72
N PHE A 65 -5.66 -3.44 -1.40
CA PHE A 65 -6.18 -2.10 -1.14
C PHE A 65 -6.99 -1.55 -2.33
N GLN A 66 -6.47 -1.64 -3.55
CA GLN A 66 -7.18 -1.15 -4.74
C GLN A 66 -8.52 -1.89 -4.94
N TYR A 67 -8.54 -3.21 -4.74
CA TYR A 67 -9.74 -4.03 -4.88
C TYR A 67 -10.76 -3.77 -3.76
N ASP A 68 -10.33 -3.85 -2.50
CA ASP A 68 -11.22 -3.77 -1.35
C ASP A 68 -11.88 -2.38 -1.22
N TYR A 69 -11.18 -1.33 -1.62
CA TYR A 69 -11.61 0.07 -1.46
C TYR A 69 -12.06 0.75 -2.76
N GLU A 70 -12.25 -0.01 -3.84
CA GLU A 70 -12.84 0.53 -5.07
C GLU A 70 -14.23 1.12 -4.80
N GLY A 71 -14.45 2.36 -5.25
CA GLY A 71 -15.71 3.08 -5.05
C GLY A 71 -15.87 3.76 -3.68
N PHE A 72 -14.92 3.63 -2.75
CA PHE A 72 -14.96 4.32 -1.45
C PHE A 72 -14.32 5.71 -1.49
N ASN A 73 -14.78 6.59 -0.60
CA ASN A 73 -14.19 7.91 -0.39
C ASN A 73 -13.15 7.85 0.73
N LEU A 74 -11.86 7.97 0.40
CA LEU A 74 -10.76 7.92 1.36
C LEU A 74 -10.05 9.27 1.58
N SER A 75 -10.74 10.38 1.28
CA SER A 75 -10.16 11.73 1.30
C SER A 75 -9.74 12.25 2.68
N ASN A 76 -10.19 11.62 3.76
CA ASN A 76 -9.79 11.97 5.11
C ASN A 76 -9.93 10.78 6.07
N ARG A 77 -9.42 10.93 7.30
CA ARG A 77 -9.39 9.87 8.31
C ARG A 77 -10.78 9.34 8.69
N VAL A 78 -11.79 10.21 8.81
CA VAL A 78 -13.15 9.82 9.21
C VAL A 78 -13.76 8.90 8.16
N LYS A 79 -13.74 9.33 6.89
CA LYS A 79 -14.29 8.53 5.78
C LYS A 79 -13.50 7.24 5.54
N ALA A 80 -12.17 7.28 5.71
CA ALA A 80 -11.35 6.09 5.64
C ALA A 80 -11.71 5.07 6.73
N LEU A 81 -11.99 5.53 7.96
CA LEU A 81 -12.39 4.66 9.06
C LEU A 81 -13.77 4.03 8.82
N GLU A 82 -14.73 4.81 8.31
CA GLU A 82 -16.04 4.30 7.89
C GLU A 82 -15.90 3.22 6.81
N ALA A 83 -15.11 3.48 5.78
CA ALA A 83 -14.83 2.53 4.72
C ALA A 83 -14.16 1.26 5.26
N TYR A 84 -13.18 1.40 6.17
CA TYR A 84 -12.50 0.27 6.80
C TYR A 84 -13.49 -0.66 7.51
N HIS A 85 -14.41 -0.13 8.31
CA HIS A 85 -15.40 -0.96 9.01
C HIS A 85 -16.33 -1.70 8.04
N ILE A 86 -16.75 -1.06 6.95
CA ILE A 86 -17.57 -1.69 5.92
C ILE A 86 -16.80 -2.84 5.25
N VAL A 87 -15.56 -2.60 4.82
CA VAL A 87 -14.71 -3.62 4.18
C VAL A 87 -14.43 -4.78 5.15
N GLU A 88 -14.13 -4.49 6.42
CA GLU A 88 -13.81 -5.51 7.41
C GLU A 88 -15.02 -6.41 7.71
N SER A 89 -16.23 -5.86 7.73
CA SER A 89 -17.46 -6.65 7.91
C SER A 89 -17.80 -7.62 6.77
N ARG A 90 -17.10 -7.52 5.62
CA ARG A 90 -17.28 -8.44 4.47
C ARG A 90 -16.35 -9.65 4.54
N LYS A 91 -15.36 -9.65 5.44
CA LYS A 91 -14.38 -10.73 5.61
C LYS A 91 -14.91 -11.76 6.60
#